data_AF-Q6QZM2-F1
#
_entry.id   AF-Q6QZM2-F1
#
_cell.length_a   1.000
_cell.length_b   1.000
_cell.length_c   1.000
_cell.angle_alpha   90.00
_cell.angle_beta   90.00
_cell.angle_gamma   90.00
#
_symmetry.space_group_name_H-M   'P 1'
#
loop_
_entity.id
_entity.type
_entity.pdbx_description
1 polymer ?
#
loop_
_entity_poly.entity_id
_entity_poly.type
_entity_poly.pdbx_seq_one_letter_code
_entity_poly.pdbx_strand_id
1 'polypeptide(L)'
;FPLSQYLRERQVRMGRNARMLAAQSIERTVDAKELPNVTLYYRALLEILVHRHAPQLKNELQVGKVRKFESFEEYIQKCATKLDAPWLTAVKKEELQSLLQEYALDKHFLDLFYLLRMSFAPVLESLILLDRLLYLKELGYERSYLIDLFDPVISPRHFAIVSIKPQTQQ
;
A
#
# COMPACT_ATOMS: atom_id res chain seq x y z
N PHE A 1 -10.49 -10.57 -9.06
CA PHE A 1 -11.18 -10.76 -7.77
C PHE A 1 -12.64 -10.49 -8.04
N PRO A 2 -13.51 -11.46 -7.77
CA PRO A 2 -13.24 -12.70 -7.04
C PRO A 2 -12.94 -13.90 -7.97
N LEU A 3 -12.68 -15.08 -7.39
CA LEU A 3 -12.63 -16.39 -8.08
C LEU A 3 -13.88 -17.22 -7.83
N SER A 4 -14.39 -17.24 -6.59
CA SER A 4 -15.57 -18.03 -6.24
C SER A 4 -16.79 -17.59 -7.04
N GLN A 5 -17.64 -18.53 -7.40
CA GLN A 5 -18.95 -18.27 -7.98
C GLN A 5 -19.80 -17.44 -7.01
N TYR A 6 -19.79 -17.76 -5.72
CA TYR A 6 -20.54 -17.02 -4.70
C TYR A 6 -20.30 -15.50 -4.72
N LEU A 7 -19.03 -15.07 -4.78
CA LEU A 7 -18.70 -13.64 -4.81
C LEU A 7 -18.85 -13.04 -6.22
N ARG A 8 -18.70 -13.83 -7.28
CA ARG A 8 -18.95 -13.39 -8.67
C ARG A 8 -20.41 -13.04 -8.88
N GLU A 9 -21.33 -13.87 -8.39
CA GLU A 9 -22.79 -13.64 -8.46
C GLU A 9 -23.22 -12.39 -7.69
N ARG A 10 -22.54 -12.09 -6.57
CA ARG A 10 -22.73 -10.85 -5.79
C ARG A 10 -22.03 -9.63 -6.37
N GLN A 11 -21.37 -9.79 -7.51
CA GLN A 11 -20.64 -8.73 -8.20
C GLN A 11 -19.63 -8.00 -7.29
N VAL A 12 -19.03 -8.72 -6.34
CA VAL A 12 -18.05 -8.13 -5.41
C VAL A 12 -16.81 -7.70 -6.20
N ARG A 13 -16.32 -6.49 -5.94
CA ARG A 13 -15.13 -5.95 -6.61
C ARG A 13 -14.09 -5.52 -5.59
N MET A 14 -12.84 -5.88 -5.84
CA MET A 14 -11.69 -5.42 -5.06
C MET A 14 -10.66 -4.76 -5.98
N GLY A 15 -10.51 -3.45 -5.83
CA GLY A 15 -9.59 -2.63 -6.62
C GLY A 15 -8.11 -2.97 -6.36
N ARG A 16 -7.23 -2.42 -7.21
CA ARG A 16 -5.77 -2.62 -7.08
C ARG A 16 -5.24 -2.21 -5.71
N ASN A 17 -5.66 -1.07 -5.17
CA ASN A 17 -5.14 -0.54 -3.92
C ASN A 17 -5.51 -1.38 -2.68
N ALA A 18 -6.68 -2.01 -2.70
CA ALA A 18 -7.10 -2.95 -1.66
C ALA A 18 -6.30 -4.25 -1.75
N ARG A 19 -6.10 -4.79 -2.96
CA ARG A 19 -5.25 -5.98 -3.17
C ARG A 19 -3.78 -5.74 -2.79
N MET A 20 -3.26 -4.55 -3.03
CA MET A 20 -1.90 -4.16 -2.60
C MET A 20 -1.82 -4.03 -1.07
N LEU A 21 -2.89 -3.54 -0.43
CA LEU A 21 -2.98 -3.43 1.03
C LEU A 21 -3.03 -4.79 1.70
N ALA A 22 -3.78 -5.74 1.13
CA ALA A 22 -3.86 -7.13 1.61
C ALA A 22 -2.51 -7.86 1.66
N ALA A 23 -1.47 -7.33 1.02
CA ALA A 23 -0.12 -7.89 1.05
C ALA A 23 0.80 -7.25 2.12
N GLN A 24 0.28 -6.28 2.88
CA GLN A 24 1.00 -5.66 4.00
C GLN A 24 0.73 -6.45 5.29
N SER A 25 1.70 -6.51 6.20
CA SER A 25 1.52 -7.12 7.53
C SER A 25 1.61 -6.05 8.60
N ILE A 26 0.58 -6.02 9.45
CA ILE A 26 0.52 -5.14 10.61
C ILE A 26 1.42 -5.65 11.73
N GLU A 27 1.52 -6.98 11.88
CA GLU A 27 2.34 -7.67 12.88
C GLU A 27 3.81 -7.27 12.73
N ARG A 28 4.32 -7.30 11.50
CA ARG A 28 5.69 -6.86 11.20
C ARG A 28 5.89 -5.37 11.46
N THR A 29 4.92 -4.53 11.11
CA THR A 29 5.02 -3.08 11.36
C THR A 29 5.06 -2.78 12.86
N VAL A 30 4.24 -3.47 13.65
CA VAL A 30 4.20 -3.35 15.11
C VAL A 30 5.50 -3.86 15.75
N ASP A 31 5.98 -5.03 15.33
CA ASP A 31 7.23 -5.63 15.83
C ASP A 31 8.45 -4.74 15.55
N ALA A 32 8.57 -4.25 14.31
CA ALA A 32 9.66 -3.36 13.92
C ALA A 32 9.53 -1.94 14.50
N LYS A 33 8.39 -1.60 15.12
CA LYS A 33 8.04 -0.24 15.57
C LYS A 33 8.26 0.81 14.48
N GLU A 34 7.99 0.43 13.23
CA GLU A 34 8.24 1.28 12.07
C GLU A 34 7.05 2.22 11.84
N LEU A 35 7.34 3.52 11.83
CA LEU A 35 6.43 4.54 11.32
C LEU A 35 6.41 4.53 9.78
N PRO A 36 5.37 5.09 9.14
CA PRO A 36 5.32 5.17 7.69
C PRO A 36 6.54 5.91 7.14
N ASN A 37 6.96 5.49 5.95
CA ASN A 37 8.12 6.07 5.31
C ASN A 37 7.93 7.59 5.10
N VAL A 38 8.94 8.39 5.47
CA VAL A 38 8.95 9.85 5.34
C VAL A 38 8.61 10.34 3.92
N THR A 39 8.84 9.51 2.89
CA THR A 39 8.40 9.79 1.52
C THR A 39 6.90 10.08 1.40
N LEU A 40 6.04 9.50 2.25
CA LEU A 40 4.60 9.79 2.22
C LEU A 40 4.33 11.24 2.61
N TYR A 41 4.98 11.71 3.68
CA TYR A 41 4.91 13.10 4.11
C TYR A 41 5.47 14.05 3.04
N TYR A 42 6.67 13.77 2.52
CA TYR A 42 7.27 14.60 1.46
C TYR A 42 6.45 14.62 0.17
N ARG A 43 5.74 13.53 -0.17
CA ARG A 43 4.80 13.55 -1.29
C ARG A 43 3.59 14.44 -1.04
N ALA A 44 3.06 14.46 0.19
CA ALA A 44 1.97 15.36 0.53
C ALA A 44 2.41 16.83 0.41
N LEU A 45 3.63 17.15 0.87
CA LEU A 45 4.20 18.49 0.71
C LEU A 45 4.46 18.85 -0.76
N LEU A 46 4.95 17.90 -1.56
CA LEU A 46 5.09 18.08 -3.00
C LEU A 46 3.74 18.37 -3.67
N GLU A 47 2.66 17.70 -3.27
CA GLU A 47 1.31 17.96 -3.79
C GLU A 47 0.86 19.40 -3.49
N ILE A 48 1.21 19.93 -2.32
CA ILE A 48 0.94 21.33 -1.96
C ILE A 48 1.74 22.28 -2.87
N LEU A 49 3.02 21.99 -3.14
CA LEU A 49 3.83 22.78 -4.08
C LEU A 49 3.23 22.74 -5.50
N VAL A 50 2.79 21.57 -5.97
CA VAL A 50 2.10 21.44 -7.27
C VAL A 50 0.84 22.29 -7.27
N HIS A 51 0.04 22.27 -6.21
CA HIS A 51 -1.17 23.09 -6.14
C HIS A 51 -0.88 24.60 -6.15
N ARG A 52 0.20 25.03 -5.49
CA ARG A 52 0.61 26.45 -5.41
C ARG A 52 1.20 26.97 -6.72
N HIS A 53 2.06 26.19 -7.40
CA HIS A 53 2.88 26.67 -8.52
C HIS A 53 2.43 26.15 -9.89
N ALA A 54 1.80 24.98 -9.95
CA ALA A 54 1.42 24.33 -11.20
C ALA A 54 0.10 23.55 -11.06
N PRO A 55 -1.01 24.21 -10.67
CA PRO A 55 -2.28 23.54 -10.39
C PRO A 55 -2.82 22.75 -11.60
N GLN A 56 -2.50 23.17 -12.82
CA GLN A 56 -2.83 22.47 -14.05
C GLN A 56 -2.21 21.06 -14.16
N LEU A 57 -1.08 20.82 -13.48
CA LEU A 57 -0.35 19.55 -13.55
C LEU A 57 -0.77 18.53 -12.48
N LYS A 58 -1.70 18.88 -11.58
CA LYS A 58 -2.06 18.09 -10.39
C LYS A 58 -2.31 16.59 -10.67
N ASN A 59 -2.98 16.27 -11.76
CA ASN A 59 -3.33 14.88 -12.11
C ASN A 59 -2.40 14.26 -13.16
N GLU A 60 -1.42 15.02 -13.65
CA GLU A 60 -0.52 14.63 -14.73
C GLU A 60 0.82 14.11 -14.19
N LEU A 61 1.24 14.62 -13.02
CA LEU A 61 2.55 14.31 -12.46
C LEU A 61 2.57 12.94 -11.79
N GLN A 62 3.47 12.06 -12.27
CA GLN A 62 3.72 10.75 -11.68
C GLN A 62 5.17 10.60 -11.24
N VAL A 63 5.47 11.04 -10.03
CA VAL A 63 6.82 10.98 -9.43
C VAL A 63 7.33 9.54 -9.28
N GLY A 64 6.44 8.58 -9.03
CA GLY A 64 6.83 7.18 -8.75
C GLY A 64 7.78 7.06 -7.54
N LYS A 65 8.59 5.99 -7.48
CA LYS A 65 9.50 5.75 -6.34
C LYS A 65 10.73 6.68 -6.41
N VAL A 66 11.04 7.34 -5.30
CA VAL A 66 12.24 8.17 -5.08
C VAL A 66 13.02 7.53 -3.93
N ARG A 67 14.35 7.41 -4.07
CA ARG A 67 15.25 6.80 -3.08
C ARG A 67 16.51 7.65 -2.94
N LYS A 68 17.30 7.37 -1.90
CA LYS A 68 18.61 7.98 -1.65
C LYS A 68 18.52 9.50 -1.55
N PHE A 69 17.84 10.00 -0.53
CA PHE A 69 17.74 11.42 -0.18
C PHE A 69 17.81 11.53 1.35
N GLU A 70 18.36 12.62 1.85
CA GLU A 70 18.54 12.86 3.29
C GLU A 70 17.66 14.01 3.80
N SER A 71 17.18 14.87 2.89
CA SER A 71 16.36 16.03 3.22
C SER A 71 15.15 16.19 2.28
N PHE A 72 14.23 17.08 2.66
CA PHE A 72 13.10 17.43 1.79
C PHE A 72 13.58 18.17 0.54
N GLU A 73 14.60 19.02 0.68
CA GLU A 73 15.22 19.74 -0.44
C GLU A 73 15.80 18.77 -1.47
N GLU A 74 16.56 17.76 -1.03
CA GLU A 74 17.08 16.72 -1.93
C GLU A 74 15.97 15.88 -2.57
N TYR A 75 14.90 15.61 -1.82
CA TYR A 75 13.73 14.92 -2.33
C TYR A 75 13.08 15.71 -3.47
N ILE A 76 12.89 17.02 -3.29
CA ILE A 76 12.31 17.92 -4.30
C ILE A 76 13.20 18.03 -5.53
N GLN A 77 14.52 18.19 -5.36
CA GLN A 77 15.46 18.22 -6.50
C GLN A 77 15.38 16.94 -7.34
N LYS A 78 15.32 15.77 -6.70
CA LYS A 78 15.14 14.49 -7.41
C LYS A 78 13.80 14.39 -8.11
N CYS A 79 12.73 14.91 -7.50
CA CYS A 79 11.41 14.97 -8.15
C CYS A 79 11.44 15.89 -9.37
N ALA A 80 12.11 17.05 -9.27
CA ALA A 80 12.22 18.00 -10.36
C ALA A 80 12.95 17.40 -11.56
N THR A 81 14.09 16.72 -11.34
CA THR A 81 14.79 16.00 -12.40
C THR A 81 13.94 14.89 -13.02
N LYS A 82 13.21 14.14 -12.19
CA LYS A 82 12.44 12.98 -12.66
C LYS A 82 11.18 13.36 -13.44
N LEU A 83 10.57 14.48 -13.08
CA LEU A 83 9.37 14.99 -13.73
C LEU A 83 9.68 15.93 -14.91
N ASP A 84 10.96 16.25 -15.14
CA ASP A 84 11.37 17.33 -16.06
C ASP A 84 10.62 18.64 -15.77
N ALA A 85 10.65 19.05 -14.50
CA ALA A 85 9.85 20.16 -13.97
C ALA A 85 10.74 21.34 -13.52
N PRO A 86 11.12 22.26 -14.42
CA PRO A 86 11.98 23.41 -14.08
C PRO A 86 11.39 24.32 -12.99
N TRP A 87 10.06 24.44 -12.95
CA TRP A 87 9.35 25.23 -11.94
C TRP A 87 9.60 24.68 -10.53
N LEU A 88 9.79 23.36 -10.38
CA LEU A 88 10.04 22.73 -9.09
C LEU A 88 11.48 22.97 -8.61
N THR A 89 12.44 23.02 -9.54
CA THR A 89 13.83 23.44 -9.25
C THR A 89 13.91 24.91 -8.83
N ALA A 90 13.02 25.76 -9.35
CA ALA A 90 12.97 27.18 -9.06
C ALA A 90 12.37 27.51 -7.67
N VAL A 91 11.75 26.53 -6.99
CA VAL A 91 11.23 26.70 -5.62
C VAL A 91 12.38 26.99 -4.66
N LYS A 92 12.26 28.10 -3.93
CA LYS A 92 13.31 28.57 -3.01
C LYS A 92 13.40 27.72 -1.77
N LYS A 93 14.60 27.62 -1.19
CA LYS A 93 14.84 26.85 0.04
C LYS A 93 14.01 27.37 1.20
N GLU A 94 13.83 28.68 1.31
CA GLU A 94 13.03 29.32 2.36
C GLU A 94 11.57 28.88 2.30
N GLU A 95 11.02 28.69 1.10
CA GLU A 95 9.66 28.18 0.92
C GLU A 95 9.55 26.72 1.35
N LEU A 96 10.52 25.87 0.97
CA LEU A 96 10.56 24.47 1.39
C LEU A 96 10.64 24.32 2.92
N GLN A 97 11.43 25.17 3.57
CA GLN A 97 11.54 25.21 5.03
C GLN A 97 10.26 25.71 5.69
N SER A 98 9.66 26.78 5.16
CA SER A 98 8.35 27.28 5.60
C SER A 98 7.29 26.18 5.53
N LEU A 99 7.27 25.43 4.44
CA LEU A 99 6.30 24.36 4.23
C LEU A 99 6.49 23.21 5.23
N LEU A 100 7.74 22.84 5.52
CA LEU A 100 8.04 21.84 6.54
C LEU A 100 7.58 22.28 7.93
N GLN A 101 7.72 23.56 8.27
CA GLN A 101 7.29 24.11 9.55
C GLN A 101 5.76 24.19 9.64
N GLU A 102 5.12 24.68 8.59
CA GLU A 102 3.66 24.85 8.49
C GLU A 102 2.93 23.52 8.72
N TYR A 103 3.41 22.43 8.11
CA TYR A 103 2.76 21.11 8.13
C TYR A 103 3.45 20.11 9.06
N ALA A 104 4.34 20.56 9.95
CA ALA A 104 5.10 19.68 10.84
C ALA A 104 4.20 18.80 11.73
N LEU A 105 3.10 19.38 12.23
CA LEU A 105 2.13 18.66 13.05
C LEU A 105 1.29 17.69 12.20
N ASP A 106 0.99 18.04 10.94
CA ASP A 106 0.14 17.21 10.08
C ASP A 106 0.75 15.86 9.72
N LYS A 107 2.08 15.73 9.87
CA LYS A 107 2.76 14.43 9.76
C LYS A 107 2.10 13.39 10.67
N HIS A 108 1.69 13.75 11.88
CA HIS A 108 1.09 12.78 12.79
C HIS A 108 -0.27 12.26 12.28
N PHE A 109 -1.05 13.08 11.57
CA PHE A 109 -2.33 12.65 10.99
C PHE A 109 -2.10 11.66 9.84
N LEU A 110 -1.04 11.85 9.04
CA LEU A 110 -0.63 10.87 8.03
C LEU A 110 -0.21 9.55 8.66
N ASP A 111 0.53 9.61 9.77
CA ASP A 111 0.95 8.41 10.51
C ASP A 111 -0.26 7.63 11.04
N LEU A 112 -1.24 8.33 11.65
CA LEU A 112 -2.50 7.73 12.10
C LEU A 112 -3.32 7.13 10.95
N PHE A 113 -3.46 7.85 9.84
CA PHE A 113 -4.18 7.37 8.68
C PHE A 113 -3.54 6.11 8.09
N TYR A 114 -2.20 6.07 8.03
CA TYR A 114 -1.48 4.88 7.58
C TYR A 114 -1.74 3.69 8.49
N LEU A 115 -1.67 3.86 9.82
CA LEU A 115 -1.95 2.78 10.78
C LEU A 115 -3.39 2.27 10.67
N LEU A 116 -4.36 3.18 10.55
CA LEU A 116 -5.75 2.82 10.30
C LEU A 116 -5.90 2.05 8.99
N ARG A 117 -5.21 2.47 7.93
CA ARG A 117 -5.20 1.73 6.66
C ARG A 117 -4.60 0.34 6.85
N MET A 118 -3.52 0.20 7.60
CA MET A 118 -2.86 -1.08 7.87
C MET A 118 -3.76 -2.06 8.65
N SER A 119 -4.65 -1.58 9.52
CA SER A 119 -5.58 -2.47 10.25
C SER A 119 -6.59 -3.17 9.34
N PHE A 120 -6.81 -2.68 8.11
CA PHE A 120 -7.63 -3.37 7.11
C PHE A 120 -6.88 -4.44 6.32
N ALA A 121 -5.54 -4.48 6.37
CA ALA A 121 -4.76 -5.43 5.60
C ALA A 121 -5.13 -6.90 5.91
N PRO A 122 -5.24 -7.34 7.18
CA PRO A 122 -5.61 -8.73 7.51
C PRO A 122 -7.02 -9.11 7.06
N VAL A 123 -7.96 -8.16 7.12
CA VAL A 123 -9.35 -8.36 6.68
C VAL A 123 -9.40 -8.60 5.18
N LEU A 124 -8.66 -7.79 4.40
CA LEU A 124 -8.60 -7.94 2.95
C LEU A 124 -7.86 -9.20 2.54
N GLU A 125 -6.78 -9.56 3.24
CA GLU A 125 -6.07 -10.83 3.03
C GLU A 125 -7.00 -12.02 3.27
N SER A 126 -7.68 -12.04 4.41
CA SER A 126 -8.62 -13.10 4.79
C SER A 126 -9.74 -13.24 3.77
N LEU A 127 -10.32 -12.14 3.28
CA LEU A 127 -11.34 -12.19 2.24
C LEU A 127 -10.79 -12.82 0.93
N ILE A 128 -9.56 -12.51 0.54
CA ILE A 128 -8.91 -13.10 -0.63
C ILE A 128 -8.64 -14.60 -0.43
N LEU A 129 -8.17 -15.00 0.75
CA LEU A 129 -7.87 -16.39 1.07
C LEU A 129 -9.15 -17.23 1.12
N LEU A 130 -10.21 -16.71 1.74
CA LEU A 130 -11.51 -17.37 1.81
C LEU A 130 -12.17 -17.49 0.43
N ASP A 131 -12.09 -16.45 -0.42
CA ASP A 131 -12.56 -16.52 -1.81
C ASP A 131 -11.89 -17.65 -2.60
N ARG A 132 -10.57 -17.80 -2.44
CA ARG A 132 -9.80 -18.86 -3.10
C ARG A 132 -10.11 -20.24 -2.55
N LEU A 133 -10.26 -20.36 -1.22
CA LEU A 133 -10.64 -21.62 -0.58
C LEU A 133 -12.04 -22.05 -1.04
N LEU A 134 -12.99 -21.11 -1.07
CA LEU A 134 -14.34 -21.35 -1.53
C LEU A 134 -14.36 -21.78 -3.00
N TYR A 135 -13.60 -21.09 -3.86
CA TYR A 135 -13.45 -21.48 -5.26
C TYR A 135 -12.98 -22.93 -5.44
N LEU A 136 -12.01 -23.39 -4.63
CA LEU A 136 -11.57 -24.79 -4.68
C LEU A 136 -12.68 -25.77 -4.27
N LYS A 137 -13.46 -25.42 -3.24
CA LYS A 137 -14.59 -26.24 -2.80
C LYS A 137 -15.69 -26.30 -3.87
N GLU A 138 -16.02 -25.18 -4.51
CA GLU A 138 -16.97 -25.13 -5.63
C GLU A 138 -16.53 -26.00 -6.82
N LEU A 139 -15.22 -26.20 -7.01
CA LEU A 139 -14.66 -27.12 -8.01
C LEU A 139 -14.63 -28.60 -7.57
N GLY A 140 -15.14 -28.93 -6.39
CA GLY A 140 -15.17 -30.29 -5.84
C GLY A 140 -13.91 -30.71 -5.08
N TYR A 141 -12.96 -29.79 -4.83
CA TYR A 141 -11.81 -30.07 -3.97
C TYR A 141 -12.17 -29.91 -2.49
N GLU A 142 -13.01 -30.80 -1.97
CA GLU A 142 -13.58 -30.69 -0.62
C GLU A 142 -12.52 -30.69 0.48
N ARG A 143 -11.45 -31.47 0.29
CA ARG A 143 -10.28 -31.53 1.17
C ARG A 143 -9.30 -30.39 0.90
N SER A 144 -9.82 -29.17 0.88
CA SER A 144 -9.05 -27.94 0.84
C SER A 144 -9.17 -27.22 2.17
N TYR A 145 -8.05 -26.70 2.67
CA TYR A 145 -7.91 -26.11 3.99
C TYR A 145 -7.13 -24.81 3.89
N LEU A 146 -7.47 -23.85 4.74
CA LEU A 146 -6.65 -22.69 5.05
C LEU A 146 -5.92 -22.98 6.36
N ILE A 147 -4.59 -23.02 6.32
CA ILE A 147 -3.75 -23.31 7.48
C ILE A 147 -2.88 -22.11 7.80
N ASP A 148 -2.67 -21.86 9.09
CA ASP A 148 -1.63 -20.96 9.57
C ASP A 148 -0.31 -21.73 9.66
N LEU A 149 0.67 -21.36 8.84
CA LEU A 149 1.89 -22.13 8.60
C LEU A 149 3.15 -21.47 9.14
N PHE A 150 3.19 -20.14 9.22
CA PHE A 150 4.39 -19.40 9.59
C PHE A 150 4.12 -18.37 10.67
N ASP A 151 5.17 -17.94 11.36
CA ASP A 151 5.08 -16.76 12.20
C ASP A 151 4.82 -15.51 11.32
N PRO A 152 3.79 -14.69 11.62
CA PRO A 152 3.40 -13.55 10.78
C PRO A 152 4.44 -12.42 10.77
N VAL A 153 5.31 -12.32 11.77
CA VAL A 153 6.43 -11.38 11.80
C VAL A 153 7.53 -11.85 10.84
N ILE A 154 7.89 -13.13 10.90
CA ILE A 154 8.91 -13.75 10.03
C ILE A 154 8.44 -13.81 8.57
N SER A 155 7.22 -14.27 8.35
CA SER A 155 6.57 -14.36 7.03
C SER A 155 5.15 -13.80 7.10
N PRO A 156 4.94 -12.53 6.70
CA PRO A 156 3.62 -11.90 6.56
C PRO A 156 2.59 -12.76 5.86
N ARG A 157 3.04 -13.56 4.89
CA ARG A 157 2.23 -14.57 4.20
C ARG A 157 2.24 -15.85 5.02
N HIS A 158 1.63 -15.81 6.19
CA HIS A 158 1.62 -16.91 7.14
C HIS A 158 0.56 -17.96 6.82
N PHE A 159 -0.51 -17.57 6.14
CA PHE A 159 -1.53 -18.52 5.70
C PHE A 159 -1.16 -19.25 4.41
N ALA A 160 -1.47 -20.55 4.36
CA ALA A 160 -1.39 -21.38 3.17
C ALA A 160 -2.74 -22.03 2.84
N ILE A 161 -3.06 -22.13 1.55
CA ILE A 161 -4.18 -22.95 1.07
C ILE A 161 -3.61 -24.29 0.62
N VAL A 162 -4.04 -25.36 1.27
CA VAL A 162 -3.60 -26.73 0.97
C VAL A 162 -4.79 -27.54 0.47
N SER A 163 -4.63 -28.23 -0.65
CA SER A 163 -5.67 -29.10 -1.22
C SER A 163 -5.12 -30.50 -1.43
N ILE A 164 -5.85 -31.52 -0.97
CA ILE A 164 -5.45 -32.92 -1.04
C ILE A 164 -6.19 -33.61 -2.18
N LYS A 165 -5.48 -33.92 -3.26
CA LYS A 165 -6.02 -34.66 -4.40
C LYS A 165 -6.67 -35.98 -3.95
N PRO A 166 -7.92 -36.28 -4.33
CA PRO A 166 -8.52 -37.60 -4.12
C PRO A 166 -7.60 -38.70 -4.63
N GLN A 167 -7.49 -39.81 -3.91
CA GLN A 167 -6.84 -40.99 -4.47
C GLN A 167 -7.70 -41.45 -5.64
N THR A 168 -7.16 -41.39 -6.86
CA THR A 168 -7.79 -42.03 -8.00
C THR A 168 -7.76 -43.53 -7.73
N GLN A 169 -8.92 -44.16 -7.50
CA GLN A 169 -8.99 -45.61 -7.59
C GLN A 169 -8.67 -45.96 -9.05
N GLN A 170 -7.55 -46.65 -9.26
CA GLN A 170 -7.19 -47.25 -10.55
C GLN A 170 -8.11 -48.42 -10.85
#